data_AF-A0A2E0SE58-F1
#
_entry.id   AF-A0A2E0SE58-F1
#
_cell.length_a   1.000
_cell.length_b   1.000
_cell.length_c   1.000
_cell.angle_alpha   90.00
_cell.angle_beta   90.00
_cell.angle_gamma   90.00
#
_symmetry.space_group_name_H-M   'P 1'
#
loop_
_entity.id
_entity.type
_entity.pdbx_description
1 polymer ?
#
loop_
_entity_poly.entity_id
_entity_poly.type
_entity_poly.pdbx_seq_one_letter_code
_entity_poly.pdbx_strand_id
1 'polypeptide(L)'
;MSIPLNSQEVLDREYLEIRGKILELAASLDRLERAEGCVNEDNRMSLIRQGLQILLQDANESKASQIQMLFSRVFEDNWREKFNL
;
A
#
# COMPACT_ATOMS: atom_id res chain seq x y z
N MET A 1 21.03 -7.77 0.81
CA MET A 1 21.68 -8.32 -0.39
C MET A 1 21.44 -7.37 -1.54
N SER A 2 22.49 -6.95 -2.23
CA SER A 2 22.38 -6.11 -3.43
C SER A 2 21.82 -6.95 -4.57
N ILE A 3 20.80 -6.43 -5.26
CA ILE A 3 20.36 -7.03 -6.53
C ILE A 3 21.52 -6.83 -7.53
N PRO A 4 21.87 -7.81 -8.37
CA PRO A 4 22.98 -7.69 -9.31
C PRO A 4 22.74 -6.66 -10.44
N LEU A 5 21.59 -6.00 -10.47
CA LEU A 5 21.20 -5.00 -11.46
C LEU A 5 21.47 -3.59 -10.94
N ASN A 6 21.93 -2.70 -11.82
CA ASN A 6 22.04 -1.29 -11.51
C ASN A 6 20.64 -0.60 -11.53
N SER A 7 20.56 0.64 -11.04
CA SER A 7 19.29 1.36 -10.92
C SER A 7 18.55 1.53 -12.25
N GLN A 8 19.26 1.70 -13.37
CA GLN A 8 18.64 1.82 -14.69
C GLN A 8 18.02 0.50 -15.14
N GLU A 9 18.75 -0.61 -14.97
CA GLU A 9 18.24 -1.94 -15.32
C GLU A 9 17.02 -2.33 -14.47
N VAL A 10 17.00 -1.96 -13.19
CA VAL A 10 15.82 -2.14 -12.33
C VAL A 10 14.67 -1.27 -12.84
N LEU A 11 14.92 0.01 -13.15
CA LEU A 11 13.87 0.90 -13.67
C LEU A 11 13.26 0.34 -14.97
N ASP A 12 14.10 -0.08 -15.92
CA ASP A 12 13.64 -0.61 -17.21
C ASP A 12 12.76 -1.86 -17.02
N ARG A 13 13.12 -2.71 -16.06
CA ARG A 13 12.34 -3.91 -15.73
C ARG A 13 11.00 -3.60 -15.09
N GLU A 14 10.97 -2.66 -14.14
CA GLU A 14 9.80 -2.42 -13.28
C GLU A 14 8.85 -1.34 -13.84
N TYR A 15 9.31 -0.47 -14.75
CA TYR A 15 8.59 0.74 -15.15
C TYR A 15 7.17 0.48 -15.68
N LEU A 16 7.01 -0.50 -16.58
CA LEU A 16 5.69 -0.82 -17.16
C LEU A 16 4.74 -1.39 -16.12
N GLU A 17 5.24 -2.19 -15.18
CA GLU A 17 4.44 -2.76 -14.10
C GLU A 17 4.03 -1.69 -13.07
N ILE A 18 4.95 -0.81 -12.68
CA ILE A 18 4.66 0.35 -11.82
C ILE A 18 3.57 1.22 -12.46
N ARG A 19 3.72 1.55 -13.75
CA ARG A 19 2.73 2.33 -14.50
C ARG A 19 1.36 1.66 -14.50
N GLY A 20 1.30 0.35 -14.73
CA GLY A 20 0.06 -0.41 -14.69
C GLY A 20 -0.64 -0.31 -13.33
N LYS A 21 0.10 -0.56 -12.24
CA LYS A 21 -0.44 -0.48 -10.87
C LYS A 21 -0.94 0.91 -10.51
N ILE A 22 -0.25 1.97 -10.96
CA ILE A 22 -0.70 3.35 -10.76
C ILE A 22 -2.05 3.59 -11.47
N LEU A 23 -2.20 3.14 -12.71
CA LEU A 23 -3.45 3.29 -13.47
C LEU A 23 -4.61 2.50 -12.84
N GLU A 24 -4.35 1.27 -12.39
CA GLU A 24 -5.35 0.43 -11.72
C GLU A 24 -5.82 1.06 -10.40
N LEU A 25 -4.89 1.63 -9.63
CA LEU A 25 -5.21 2.34 -8.40
C LEU A 25 -6.03 3.60 -8.67
N ALA A 26 -5.60 4.42 -9.64
CA ALA A 26 -6.34 5.61 -10.06
C ALA A 26 -7.77 5.28 -10.49
N ALA A 27 -7.95 4.28 -11.36
CA ALA A 27 -9.28 3.85 -11.80
C ALA A 27 -10.15 3.34 -10.65
N SER A 28 -9.56 2.76 -9.60
CA SER A 28 -10.29 2.33 -8.41
C SER A 28 -10.73 3.51 -7.55
N LEU A 29 -9.89 4.54 -7.41
CA LEU A 29 -10.22 5.78 -6.72
C LEU A 29 -11.29 6.58 -7.48
N ASP A 30 -11.21 6.66 -8.81
CA ASP A 30 -12.23 7.31 -9.65
C ASP A 30 -13.60 6.63 -9.48
N ARG A 31 -13.63 5.29 -9.39
CA ARG A 31 -14.88 4.55 -9.14
C ARG A 31 -15.46 4.86 -7.76
N LEU A 32 -14.62 5.02 -6.73
CA LEU A 32 -15.08 5.41 -5.40
C LEU A 32 -15.64 6.83 -5.39
N GLU A 33 -14.99 7.77 -6.09
CA GLU A 33 -15.46 9.16 -6.19
C GLU A 33 -16.80 9.28 -6.93
N ARG A 34 -17.02 8.44 -7.96
CA ARG A 34 -18.25 8.43 -8.75
C ARG A 34 -19.41 7.66 -8.10
N ALA A 35 -19.16 6.88 -7.05
CA ALA A 35 -20.18 6.10 -6.36
C ALA A 35 -21.07 7.01 -5.51
N GLU A 36 -22.32 6.61 -5.29
CA GLU A 36 -23.20 7.29 -4.34
C GLU A 36 -22.75 7.05 -2.89
N GLY A 37 -22.90 8.06 -2.03
CA GLY A 37 -22.56 8.01 -0.61
C GLY A 37 -21.26 8.75 -0.26
N CYS A 38 -20.82 8.62 1.00
CA CYS A 38 -19.61 9.24 1.51
C CYS A 38 -18.84 8.24 2.40
N VAL A 39 -17.58 8.01 2.07
CA VAL A 39 -16.67 7.12 2.84
C VAL A 39 -15.52 7.89 3.49
N ASN A 40 -15.62 9.22 3.57
CA ASN A 40 -14.53 10.07 4.10
C ASN A 40 -14.19 9.79 5.57
N GLU A 41 -15.15 9.28 6.35
CA GLU A 41 -14.97 8.91 7.75
C GLU A 41 -14.53 7.45 7.94
N ASP A 42 -14.48 6.65 6.86
CA ASP A 42 -14.04 5.26 6.94
C ASP A 42 -12.52 5.20 7.14
N ASN A 43 -12.09 4.53 8.21
CA ASN A 43 -10.67 4.40 8.55
C ASN A 43 -9.84 3.79 7.40
N ARG A 44 -10.44 2.94 6.55
CA ARG A 44 -9.76 2.37 5.38
C ARG A 44 -9.35 3.44 4.38
N MET A 45 -10.14 4.51 4.22
CA MET A 45 -9.77 5.64 3.36
C MET A 45 -8.58 6.41 3.94
N SER A 46 -8.51 6.54 5.27
CA SER A 46 -7.33 7.11 5.95
C SER A 46 -6.08 6.27 5.70
N LEU A 47 -6.17 4.94 5.84
CA LEU A 47 -5.04 4.03 5.59
C LEU A 47 -4.58 4.06 4.13
N ILE A 48 -5.50 4.12 3.16
CA ILE A 48 -5.16 4.23 1.74
C ILE A 48 -4.37 5.52 1.48
N ARG A 49 -4.83 6.66 2.02
CA ARG A 49 -4.15 7.96 1.87
C ARG A 49 -2.75 7.95 2.51
N GLN A 50 -2.61 7.38 3.70
CA GLN A 50 -1.32 7.22 4.36
C GLN A 50 -0.37 6.32 3.56
N GLY A 51 -0.89 5.22 2.99
CA GLY A 51 -0.12 4.34 2.13
C GLY A 51 0.44 5.06 0.90
N LEU A 52 -0.38 5.89 0.24
CA LEU A 52 0.08 6.73 -0.88
C LEU A 52 1.19 7.70 -0.45
N GLN A 53 1.09 8.31 0.73
CA GLN A 53 2.12 9.20 1.25
C GLN A 53 3.45 8.48 1.50
N ILE A 54 3.43 7.27 2.08
CA ILE A 54 4.63 6.44 2.27
C ILE A 54 5.33 6.15 0.95
N LEU A 55 4.58 5.90 -0.13
CA LEU A 55 5.16 5.63 -1.44
C LEU A 55 5.93 6.84 -1.98
N LEU A 56 5.48 8.07 -1.70
CA LEU A 56 6.06 9.32 -2.20
C LEU A 56 7.23 9.86 -1.36
N GLN A 57 7.40 9.44 -0.11
CA GLN A 57 8.46 9.94 0.76
C GLN A 57 9.84 9.38 0.41
N ASP A 58 10.91 10.13 0.63
CA ASP A 58 12.25 9.57 0.63
C ASP A 58 12.39 8.58 1.79
N ALA A 59 12.90 7.39 1.49
CA ALA A 59 12.83 6.25 2.39
C ALA A 59 14.16 6.00 3.09
N ASN A 60 14.17 6.12 4.41
CA ASN A 60 15.22 5.56 5.27
C ASN A 60 15.06 4.03 5.44
N GLU A 61 13.85 3.51 5.21
CA GLU A 61 13.46 2.10 5.34
C GLU A 61 12.63 1.62 4.13
N SER A 62 12.56 0.31 3.89
CA SER A 62 11.81 -0.25 2.76
C SER A 62 10.33 0.18 2.76
N LYS A 63 9.88 0.78 1.65
CA LYS A 63 8.47 1.18 1.44
C LYS A 63 7.52 0.00 1.64
N ALA A 64 7.89 -1.19 1.15
CA ALA A 64 7.05 -2.38 1.29
C ALA A 64 6.82 -2.76 2.76
N SER A 65 7.87 -2.65 3.61
CA SER A 65 7.76 -2.93 5.05
C SER A 65 6.84 -1.93 5.74
N GLN A 66 6.98 -0.64 5.42
CA GLN A 66 6.14 0.42 5.97
C GLN A 66 4.66 0.24 5.57
N ILE A 67 4.39 -0.07 4.29
CA ILE A 67 3.03 -0.38 3.81
C ILE A 67 2.47 -1.63 4.50
N GLN A 68 3.26 -2.70 4.63
CA GLN A 68 2.83 -3.92 5.32
C GLN A 68 2.42 -3.61 6.76
N MET A 69 3.24 -2.84 7.49
CA MET A 69 2.95 -2.48 8.88
C MET A 69 1.70 -1.60 9.00
N LEU A 70 1.53 -0.63 8.08
CA LEU A 70 0.34 0.24 8.05
C LEU A 70 -0.97 -0.54 7.93
N PHE A 71 -0.98 -1.62 7.14
CA PHE A 71 -2.16 -2.47 6.96
C PHE A 71 -2.22 -3.67 7.91
N SER A 72 -1.22 -3.85 8.78
CA SER A 72 -1.21 -4.92 9.77
C SER A 72 -2.13 -4.59 10.95
N ARG A 73 -2.75 -5.62 11.53
CA ARG A 73 -3.42 -5.49 12.82
C ARG A 73 -2.37 -5.58 13.94
N VAL A 74 -2.67 -4.96 15.08
CA VAL A 74 -1.90 -5.18 16.30
C VAL A 74 -1.95 -6.66 16.62
N PHE A 75 -0.78 -7.23 16.96
CA PHE A 75 -0.72 -8.61 17.44
C PHE A 75 -1.53 -8.74 18.73
N GLU A 76 -2.47 -9.68 18.76
CA GLU A 76 -3.28 -9.96 19.94
C GLU A 76 -2.77 -11.25 20.59
N ASP A 77 -2.14 -11.15 21.76
CA ASP A 77 -1.51 -12.30 22.44
C ASP A 77 -2.51 -13.44 22.72
N ASN A 78 -3.78 -13.10 22.94
CA ASN A 78 -4.87 -14.04 23.22
C ASN A 78 -5.72 -14.41 21.98
N TRP A 79 -5.17 -14.26 20.76
CA TRP A 79 -5.94 -14.49 19.53
C TRP A 79 -6.59 -15.89 19.48
N ARG A 80 -5.91 -16.94 19.97
CA ARG A 80 -6.45 -18.32 19.99
C ARG A 80 -7.74 -18.42 20.80
N GLU A 81 -7.74 -17.83 21.98
CA GLU A 81 -8.89 -17.79 22.87
C GLU A 81 -10.03 -16.96 22.25
N LYS A 82 -9.68 -15.82 21.63
CA LYS A 82 -10.64 -14.92 20.99
C LYS A 82 -11.31 -15.52 19.74
N PHE A 83 -10.58 -16.35 18.98
CA PHE A 83 -11.08 -17.01 17.78
C PHE A 83 -11.53 -18.46 18.01
N ASN A 84 -11.49 -18.95 19.26
CA ASN A 84 -11.89 -20.29 19.68
C ASN A 84 -11.17 -21.41 18.89
N LEU A 85 -9.84 -21.28 18.76
CA LEU A 85 -8.91 -22.19 18.07
C LEU A 85 -7.93 -22.81 19.07
#